data_AF-A0A838H3H5-F1
#
_entry.id   AF-A0A838H3H5-F1
#
_cell.length_a   1.000
_cell.length_b   1.000
_cell.length_c   1.000
_cell.angle_alpha   90.00
_cell.angle_beta   90.00
_cell.angle_gamma   90.00
#
_symmetry.space_group_name_H-M   'P 1'
#
loop_
_entity.id
_entity.type
_entity.pdbx_description
1 polymer ?
#
loop_
_entity_poly.entity_id
_entity_poly.type
_entity_poly.pdbx_seq_one_letter_code
_entity_poly.pdbx_strand_id
1 'polypeptide(L)'
;MSTTTDWSNPLVERLVRRHRGKDPRQIIESFAAQCLEEAKQESLPINIDLIASLRGIRRRVADHPFAGRIYADAHGQLIMDLRADDPEVRQRFTCAHEITHTAFPGFAREARYRVDTAVGVNQNRRDEEEYLCDYGAAALLMPRQLIADEYTITAGLRDVERLARDADVSLEAAANRLIELADAPAVLLVFRWGHKPADRPALRRGEDVAERLRVRYCVSRNLRLFLPKYKSADNDSVFVQALESPRVQRSVEPLPGGSTPFRVQAKQYPWWDERRVIAVATPVVD
;
A
#
# COMPACT_ATOMS: atom_id res chain seq x y z
N MET A 1 9.13 21.17 2.05
CA MET A 1 9.66 21.07 3.43
C MET A 1 9.39 19.66 3.92
N SER A 2 10.44 18.85 4.06
CA SER A 2 10.34 17.44 4.48
C SER A 2 9.85 17.39 5.92
N THR A 3 8.69 16.78 6.15
CA THR A 3 8.33 16.33 7.49
C THR A 3 9.33 15.23 7.86
N THR A 4 10.33 15.58 8.68
CA THR A 4 11.20 14.58 9.30
C THR A 4 10.34 13.76 10.24
N THR A 5 9.89 12.61 9.77
CA THR A 5 9.39 11.55 10.65
C THR A 5 10.56 11.21 11.58
N ASP A 6 10.39 11.41 12.88
CA ASP A 6 11.37 10.95 13.86
C ASP A 6 11.26 9.43 13.94
N TRP A 7 12.17 8.74 13.23
CA TRP A 7 12.32 7.29 13.28
C TRP A 7 12.86 6.86 14.64
N SER A 8 12.19 5.94 15.30
CA SER A 8 12.44 5.50 16.68
C SER A 8 12.62 3.98 16.81
N ASN A 9 12.44 3.22 15.73
CA ASN A 9 12.69 1.79 15.70
C ASN A 9 14.22 1.51 15.72
N PRO A 10 14.74 0.69 16.65
CA PRO A 10 16.18 0.40 16.74
C PRO A 10 16.80 -0.23 15.48
N LEU A 11 16.05 -1.02 14.70
CA LEU A 11 16.50 -1.56 13.41
C LEU A 11 16.61 -0.47 12.36
N VAL A 12 15.64 0.45 12.31
CA VAL A 12 15.65 1.61 11.40
C VAL A 12 16.79 2.56 11.77
N GLU A 13 16.99 2.86 13.05
CA GLU A 13 18.12 3.65 13.53
C GLU A 13 19.48 3.02 13.15
N ARG A 14 19.60 1.69 13.27
CA ARG A 14 20.80 0.97 12.82
C ARG A 14 21.00 1.06 11.31
N LEU A 15 19.93 0.93 10.53
CA LEU A 15 19.96 1.11 9.07
C LEU A 15 20.46 2.51 8.72
N VAL A 16 19.84 3.55 9.29
CA VAL A 16 20.22 4.96 9.08
C VAL A 16 21.67 5.22 9.47
N ARG A 17 22.14 4.69 10.61
CA ARG A 17 23.54 4.83 11.05
C ARG A 17 24.52 4.17 10.08
N ARG A 18 24.21 2.95 9.60
CA ARG A 18 25.04 2.23 8.60
C ARG A 18 25.15 3.02 7.29
N HIS A 19 24.13 3.79 6.94
CA HIS A 19 24.08 4.62 5.75
C HIS A 19 24.33 6.11 6.01
N ARG A 20 25.08 6.45 7.08
CA ARG A 20 25.57 7.80 7.36
C ARG A 20 24.47 8.86 7.48
N GLY A 21 23.31 8.50 8.05
CA GLY A 21 22.24 9.45 8.32
C GLY A 21 21.29 9.72 7.14
N LYS A 22 21.36 8.97 6.04
CA LYS A 22 20.41 9.09 4.92
C LYS A 22 18.97 8.78 5.37
N ASP A 23 17.98 9.42 4.73
CA ASP A 23 16.55 9.11 4.93
C ASP A 23 16.34 7.60 4.63
N PRO A 24 15.71 6.83 5.55
CA PRO A 24 15.54 5.40 5.36
C PRO A 24 14.73 5.03 4.11
N ARG A 25 13.80 5.88 3.64
CA ARG A 25 13.12 5.64 2.36
C ARG A 25 14.08 5.72 1.19
N GLN A 26 15.03 6.67 1.20
CA GLN A 26 16.06 6.74 0.16
C GLN A 26 16.99 5.52 0.19
N ILE A 27 17.29 5.01 1.38
CA ILE A 27 18.06 3.77 1.54
C ILE A 27 17.31 2.59 0.92
N ILE A 28 16.01 2.46 1.23
CA ILE A 28 15.16 1.37 0.69
C ILE A 28 14.95 1.49 -0.82
N GLU A 29 14.74 2.69 -1.38
CA GLU A 29 14.68 2.90 -2.83
C GLU A 29 16.01 2.52 -3.51
N SER A 30 17.14 2.90 -2.90
CA SER A 30 18.46 2.52 -3.43
C SER A 30 18.67 1.01 -3.42
N PHE A 31 18.18 0.34 -2.36
CA PHE A 31 18.20 -1.12 -2.25
C PHE A 31 17.33 -1.78 -3.33
N ALA A 32 16.12 -1.26 -3.55
CA ALA A 32 15.23 -1.75 -4.60
C ALA A 32 15.86 -1.58 -6.00
N ALA A 33 16.43 -0.41 -6.28
CA ALA A 33 17.14 -0.13 -7.53
C ALA A 33 18.33 -1.08 -7.76
N GLN A 34 19.12 -1.35 -6.72
CA GLN A 34 20.22 -2.32 -6.79
C GLN A 34 19.72 -3.72 -7.13
N CYS A 35 18.63 -4.18 -6.51
CA CYS A 35 18.06 -5.49 -6.80
C CYS A 35 17.60 -5.61 -8.26
N LEU A 36 17.01 -4.54 -8.81
CA LEU A 36 16.56 -4.47 -10.21
C LEU A 36 17.74 -4.46 -11.18
N GLU A 37 18.80 -3.73 -10.87
CA GLU A 37 20.04 -3.66 -11.66
C GLU A 37 20.75 -5.04 -11.70
N GLU A 38 20.92 -5.67 -10.54
CA GLU A 38 21.51 -7.02 -10.43
C GLU A 38 20.71 -8.05 -11.24
N ALA A 39 19.38 -7.94 -11.23
CA ALA A 39 18.46 -8.81 -11.97
C ALA A 39 18.22 -8.37 -13.44
N LYS A 40 18.82 -7.26 -13.88
CA LYS A 40 18.65 -6.65 -15.22
C LYS A 40 17.17 -6.50 -15.62
N GLN A 41 16.35 -6.02 -14.69
CA GLN A 41 14.91 -5.85 -14.90
C GLN A 41 14.61 -4.42 -15.36
N GLU A 42 14.23 -4.25 -16.62
CA GLU A 42 13.98 -2.95 -17.27
C GLU A 42 12.54 -2.76 -17.74
N SER A 43 11.64 -3.70 -17.43
CA SER A 43 10.23 -3.62 -17.82
C SER A 43 9.32 -4.28 -16.79
N LEU A 44 8.06 -3.86 -16.76
CA LEU A 44 7.01 -4.48 -15.95
C LEU A 44 6.40 -5.69 -16.68
N PRO A 45 5.91 -6.72 -15.95
CA PRO A 45 6.01 -6.87 -14.50
C PRO A 45 7.40 -7.35 -14.06
N ILE A 46 7.82 -6.91 -12.87
CA ILE A 46 9.11 -7.33 -12.30
C ILE A 46 9.07 -8.82 -11.91
N ASN A 47 10.11 -9.57 -12.31
CA ASN A 47 10.29 -10.95 -11.91
C ASN A 47 10.88 -11.04 -10.49
N ILE A 48 9.99 -11.02 -9.50
CA ILE A 48 10.39 -11.03 -8.08
C ILE A 48 11.07 -12.35 -7.66
N ASP A 49 10.77 -13.43 -8.36
CA ASP A 49 11.34 -14.76 -8.12
C ASP A 49 12.82 -14.82 -8.49
N LEU A 50 13.18 -14.21 -9.62
CA LEU A 50 14.57 -14.05 -10.03
C LEU A 50 15.34 -13.22 -9.00
N ILE A 51 14.76 -12.11 -8.54
CA ILE A 51 15.38 -11.26 -7.51
C ILE A 51 15.59 -12.08 -6.22
N ALA A 52 14.58 -12.80 -5.74
CA ALA A 52 14.72 -13.68 -4.57
C ALA A 52 15.86 -14.70 -4.76
N SER A 53 15.94 -15.35 -5.93
CA SER A 53 16.97 -16.34 -6.24
C SER A 53 18.38 -15.73 -6.27
N LEU A 54 18.58 -14.56 -6.88
CA LEU A 54 19.87 -13.86 -6.92
C LEU A 54 20.33 -13.44 -5.51
N ARG A 55 19.38 -13.17 -4.62
CA ARG A 55 19.62 -12.88 -3.20
C ARG A 55 19.87 -14.14 -2.36
N GLY A 56 19.91 -15.32 -2.99
CA GLY A 56 20.10 -16.59 -2.32
C GLY A 56 18.92 -16.98 -1.42
N ILE A 57 17.71 -16.51 -1.72
CA ILE A 57 16.50 -16.81 -0.95
C ILE A 57 15.78 -17.99 -1.61
N ARG A 58 15.57 -19.07 -0.85
CA ARG A 58 14.74 -20.19 -1.28
C ARG A 58 13.29 -19.95 -0.88
N ARG A 59 12.43 -19.78 -1.87
CA ARG A 59 10.99 -19.61 -1.67
C ARG A 59 10.29 -20.94 -1.41
N ARG A 60 9.33 -20.94 -0.49
CA ARG A 60 8.40 -22.03 -0.20
C ARG A 60 6.98 -21.46 -0.13
N VAL A 61 6.04 -22.18 -0.72
CA VAL A 61 4.61 -21.85 -0.67
C VAL A 61 3.92 -23.01 0.03
N ALA A 62 3.26 -22.72 1.16
CA ALA A 62 2.52 -23.72 1.93
C ALA A 62 1.39 -23.07 2.73
N ASP A 63 0.51 -23.88 3.30
CA ASP A 63 -0.52 -23.38 4.20
C ASP A 63 0.13 -22.88 5.51
N HIS A 64 -0.10 -21.60 5.79
CA HIS A 64 0.50 -20.88 6.91
C HIS A 64 -0.52 -19.92 7.54
N PRO A 65 -0.49 -19.72 8.87
CA PRO A 65 -1.35 -18.75 9.54
C PRO A 65 -0.87 -17.29 9.37
N PHE A 66 0.23 -17.08 8.65
CA PHE A 66 0.86 -15.78 8.39
C PHE A 66 1.04 -15.59 6.89
N ALA A 67 1.09 -14.34 6.41
CA ALA A 67 1.22 -14.05 4.97
C ALA A 67 2.63 -14.40 4.45
N GLY A 68 3.66 -14.02 5.21
CA GLY A 68 5.06 -14.16 4.83
C GLY A 68 5.99 -14.30 6.04
N ARG A 69 7.14 -14.93 5.82
CA ARG A 69 8.22 -15.03 6.80
C ARG A 69 9.56 -15.20 6.10
N ILE A 70 10.58 -14.49 6.55
CA ILE A 70 11.97 -14.71 6.14
C ILE A 70 12.88 -15.05 7.32
N TYR A 71 13.74 -16.05 7.14
CA TYR A 71 14.69 -16.52 8.16
C TYR A 71 15.87 -17.28 7.53
N ALA A 72 16.96 -17.43 8.28
CA ALA A 72 18.04 -18.35 7.93
C ALA A 72 17.79 -19.71 8.60
N ASP A 73 17.97 -20.81 7.85
CA ASP A 73 17.92 -22.16 8.42
C ASP A 73 19.21 -22.52 9.20
N ALA A 74 19.29 -23.75 9.70
CA ALA A 74 20.43 -24.22 10.49
C ALA A 74 21.78 -24.21 9.72
N HIS A 75 21.74 -24.14 8.38
CA HIS A 75 22.91 -24.07 7.51
C HIS A 75 23.17 -22.64 6.99
N GLY A 76 22.39 -21.66 7.44
CA GLY A 76 22.50 -20.27 7.00
C GLY A 76 21.83 -19.98 5.65
N GLN A 77 21.10 -20.94 5.07
CA GLN A 77 20.35 -20.72 3.84
C GLN A 77 19.12 -19.85 4.15
N LEU A 78 18.95 -18.77 3.40
CA LEU A 78 17.77 -17.91 3.54
C LEU A 78 16.54 -18.61 2.97
N ILE A 79 15.48 -18.60 3.76
CA ILE A 79 14.19 -19.19 3.44
C ILE A 79 13.14 -18.11 3.50
N MET A 80 12.27 -18.09 2.49
CA MET A 80 11.04 -17.32 2.50
C MET A 80 9.84 -18.27 2.43
N ASP A 81 9.00 -18.24 3.45
CA ASP A 81 7.74 -18.96 3.49
C ASP A 81 6.61 -17.99 3.10
N LEU A 82 5.76 -18.37 2.14
CA LEU A 82 4.58 -17.63 1.69
C LEU A 82 3.32 -18.47 1.87
N ARG A 83 2.20 -17.82 2.21
CA ARG A 83 0.92 -18.49 2.35
C ARG A 83 0.36 -18.92 0.99
N ALA A 84 0.00 -20.20 0.87
CA ALA A 84 -0.55 -20.79 -0.34
C ALA A 84 -1.92 -20.22 -0.75
N ASP A 85 -2.77 -19.93 0.23
CA ASP A 85 -4.14 -19.45 0.00
C ASP A 85 -4.22 -17.96 -0.41
N ASP A 86 -3.11 -17.24 -0.38
CA ASP A 86 -3.08 -15.87 -0.87
C ASP A 86 -3.14 -15.82 -2.41
N PRO A 87 -3.90 -14.89 -3.01
CA PRO A 87 -3.85 -14.66 -4.45
C PRO A 87 -2.44 -14.31 -4.93
N GLU A 88 -2.11 -14.64 -6.18
CA GLU A 88 -0.76 -14.44 -6.74
C GLU A 88 -0.24 -13.01 -6.57
N VAL A 89 -1.05 -12.00 -6.89
CA VAL A 89 -0.69 -10.57 -6.68
C VAL A 89 -0.31 -10.24 -5.23
N ARG A 90 -0.89 -10.96 -4.27
CA ARG A 90 -0.57 -10.80 -2.84
C ARG A 90 0.68 -11.58 -2.46
N GLN A 91 0.86 -12.80 -2.98
CA GLN A 91 2.11 -13.54 -2.80
C GLN A 91 3.30 -12.77 -3.37
N ARG A 92 3.15 -12.12 -4.54
CA ARG A 92 4.16 -11.25 -5.16
C ARG A 92 4.53 -10.07 -4.27
N PHE A 93 3.53 -9.36 -3.74
CA PHE A 93 3.75 -8.25 -2.81
C PHE A 93 4.44 -8.72 -1.51
N THR A 94 3.99 -9.85 -0.95
CA THR A 94 4.64 -10.45 0.22
C THR A 94 6.09 -10.83 -0.09
N CYS A 95 6.36 -11.45 -1.24
CA CYS A 95 7.72 -11.79 -1.65
C CYS A 95 8.63 -10.55 -1.71
N ALA A 96 8.17 -9.47 -2.34
CA ALA A 96 8.91 -8.21 -2.41
C ALA A 96 9.13 -7.58 -1.02
N HIS A 97 8.15 -7.68 -0.13
CA HIS A 97 8.26 -7.24 1.26
C HIS A 97 9.34 -8.03 2.02
N GLU A 98 9.31 -9.36 1.93
CA GLU A 98 10.31 -10.22 2.58
C GLU A 98 11.72 -10.02 2.01
N ILE A 99 11.87 -9.76 0.70
CA ILE A 99 13.16 -9.34 0.12
C ILE A 99 13.64 -8.04 0.78
N THR A 100 12.75 -7.07 1.00
CA THR A 100 13.09 -5.78 1.61
C THR A 100 13.61 -5.91 3.04
N HIS A 101 13.13 -6.88 3.82
CA HIS A 101 13.71 -7.16 5.14
C HIS A 101 15.23 -7.43 5.10
N THR A 102 15.76 -7.93 3.98
CA THR A 102 17.20 -8.20 3.83
C THR A 102 18.05 -6.93 3.71
N ALA A 103 17.44 -5.76 3.52
CA ALA A 103 18.13 -4.47 3.57
C ALA A 103 18.55 -4.09 5.00
N PHE A 104 17.89 -4.63 6.03
CA PHE A 104 18.09 -4.22 7.41
C PHE A 104 19.29 -4.93 8.06
N PRO A 105 20.08 -4.23 8.91
CA PRO A 105 21.20 -4.86 9.61
C PRO A 105 20.74 -6.00 10.52
N GLY A 106 21.45 -7.13 10.46
CA GLY A 106 21.19 -8.27 11.34
C GLY A 106 20.06 -9.21 10.88
N PHE A 107 19.49 -9.03 9.68
CA PHE A 107 18.39 -9.85 9.18
C PHE A 107 18.69 -11.36 9.20
N ALA A 108 19.93 -11.78 8.95
CA ALA A 108 20.33 -13.19 8.93
C ALA A 108 20.44 -13.83 10.33
N ARG A 109 20.37 -13.04 11.42
CA ARG A 109 20.55 -13.51 12.80
C ARG A 109 19.25 -13.59 13.60
N GLU A 110 18.14 -13.10 13.05
CA GLU A 110 16.84 -13.00 13.74
C GLU A 110 15.74 -13.47 12.78
N ALA A 111 14.91 -14.45 13.19
CA ALA A 111 13.74 -14.85 12.41
C ALA A 111 12.66 -13.75 12.45
N ARG A 112 12.13 -13.34 11.29
CA ARG A 112 11.18 -12.22 11.17
C ARG A 112 9.86 -12.69 10.59
N TYR A 113 8.76 -12.32 11.24
CA TYR A 113 7.41 -12.77 10.91
C TYR A 113 6.54 -11.60 10.48
N ARG A 114 5.87 -11.73 9.32
CA ARG A 114 4.80 -10.83 8.91
C ARG A 114 3.44 -11.43 9.28
N VAL A 115 2.74 -10.80 10.23
CA VAL A 115 1.34 -11.14 10.55
C VAL A 115 0.44 -10.17 9.81
N ASP A 116 -0.64 -10.68 9.17
CA ASP A 116 -1.68 -9.83 8.60
C ASP A 116 -2.40 -9.06 9.72
N THR A 117 -1.87 -7.91 10.10
CA THR A 117 -2.64 -6.95 10.86
C THR A 117 -3.46 -6.16 9.85
N ALA A 118 -4.74 -6.51 9.73
CA ALA A 118 -5.71 -5.71 8.99
C ALA A 118 -5.52 -4.23 9.37
N VAL A 119 -5.15 -3.41 8.37
CA VAL A 119 -4.79 -1.99 8.48
C VAL A 119 -5.38 -1.30 9.73
N GLY A 120 -4.52 -1.18 10.74
CA GLY A 120 -4.67 -0.30 11.89
C GLY A 120 -4.95 -0.99 13.22
N VAL A 121 -3.89 -1.19 14.01
CA VAL A 121 -3.81 -0.87 15.46
C VAL A 121 -2.34 -0.59 15.81
N ASN A 122 -2.05 0.59 16.37
CA ASN A 122 -0.74 1.05 16.87
C ASN A 122 0.13 -0.05 17.52
N GLN A 123 1.31 -0.30 16.95
CA GLN A 123 2.49 -0.86 17.62
C GLN A 123 3.73 -0.02 17.21
N ASN A 124 3.67 1.28 17.54
CA ASN A 124 4.45 2.40 16.97
C ASN A 124 5.94 2.21 16.60
N ARG A 125 6.66 1.18 17.10
CA ARG A 125 8.06 0.93 16.73
C ARG A 125 8.20 -0.13 15.65
N ARG A 126 7.54 -1.30 15.76
CA ARG A 126 7.55 -2.32 14.69
C ARG A 126 6.98 -1.77 13.39
N ASP A 127 6.01 -0.88 13.53
CA ASP A 127 5.33 -0.22 12.43
C ASP A 127 6.29 0.51 11.46
N GLU A 128 7.43 1.04 11.93
CA GLU A 128 8.38 1.75 11.06
C GLU A 128 9.15 0.82 10.10
N GLU A 129 9.56 -0.36 10.59
CA GLU A 129 10.24 -1.36 9.75
C GLU A 129 9.28 -1.97 8.74
N GLU A 130 8.09 -2.38 9.21
CA GLU A 130 7.04 -2.94 8.36
C GLU A 130 6.59 -1.92 7.29
N TYR A 131 6.46 -0.65 7.68
CA TYR A 131 6.20 0.45 6.74
C TYR A 131 7.29 0.55 5.67
N LEU A 132 8.57 0.50 6.07
CA LEU A 132 9.68 0.55 5.11
C LEU A 132 9.75 -0.71 4.24
N CYS A 133 9.32 -1.86 4.74
CA CYS A 133 9.24 -3.10 3.97
C CYS A 133 8.10 -3.06 2.95
N ASP A 134 6.92 -2.56 3.31
CA ASP A 134 5.83 -2.29 2.36
C ASP A 134 6.22 -1.23 1.33
N TYR A 135 6.95 -0.19 1.76
CA TYR A 135 7.51 0.84 0.87
C TYR A 135 8.51 0.24 -0.13
N GLY A 136 9.45 -0.60 0.33
CA GLY A 136 10.40 -1.27 -0.55
C GLY A 136 9.76 -2.31 -1.46
N ALA A 137 8.71 -3.00 -1.01
CA ALA A 137 7.92 -3.89 -1.86
C ALA A 137 7.27 -3.13 -3.01
N ALA A 138 6.68 -1.96 -2.73
CA ALA A 138 6.12 -1.09 -3.75
C ALA A 138 7.21 -0.56 -4.70
N ALA A 139 8.37 -0.15 -4.18
CA ALA A 139 9.49 0.32 -4.99
C ALA A 139 10.11 -0.78 -5.88
N LEU A 140 10.15 -2.03 -5.40
CA LEU A 140 10.62 -3.18 -6.18
C LEU A 140 9.65 -3.55 -7.29
N LEU A 141 8.35 -3.64 -6.99
CA LEU A 141 7.33 -4.09 -7.96
C LEU A 141 6.92 -2.98 -8.93
N MET A 142 7.02 -1.74 -8.50
CA MET A 142 6.69 -0.54 -9.27
C MET A 142 7.84 0.48 -9.09
N PRO A 143 8.97 0.27 -9.78
CA PRO A 143 10.12 1.15 -9.65
C PRO A 143 9.90 2.49 -10.33
N ARG A 144 10.33 3.57 -9.67
CA ARG A 144 10.10 4.96 -10.12
C ARG A 144 10.51 5.18 -11.58
N GLN A 145 11.65 4.64 -12.01
CA GLN A 145 12.16 4.81 -13.37
C GLN A 145 11.30 4.16 -14.47
N LEU A 146 10.44 3.18 -14.14
CA LEU A 146 9.55 2.54 -15.11
C LEU A 146 8.13 3.11 -15.08
N ILE A 147 7.81 3.97 -14.10
CA ILE A 147 6.45 4.45 -13.88
C ILE A 147 6.28 5.96 -13.93
N ALA A 148 7.29 6.75 -13.56
CA ALA A 148 7.12 8.19 -13.38
C ALA A 148 6.72 8.92 -14.67
N ASP A 149 7.21 8.46 -15.82
CA ASP A 149 6.92 9.06 -17.13
C ASP A 149 5.70 8.43 -17.83
N GLU A 150 5.36 7.19 -17.46
CA GLU A 150 4.33 6.39 -18.14
C GLU A 150 2.97 6.42 -17.44
N TYR A 151 2.92 6.74 -16.14
CA TYR A 151 1.68 6.69 -15.36
C TYR A 151 1.59 7.88 -14.41
N THR A 152 0.38 8.40 -14.25
CA THR A 152 0.15 9.49 -13.30
C THR A 152 -1.17 9.38 -12.57
N ILE A 153 -1.16 9.70 -11.28
CA ILE A 153 -2.39 9.73 -10.48
C ILE A 153 -3.39 10.77 -11.02
N THR A 154 -2.94 11.79 -11.75
CA THR A 154 -3.81 12.83 -12.31
C THR A 154 -4.63 12.35 -13.51
N ALA A 155 -4.20 11.28 -14.18
CA ALA A 155 -5.01 10.56 -15.17
C ALA A 155 -6.15 9.76 -14.52
N GLY A 156 -6.16 9.69 -13.19
CA GLY A 156 -7.23 9.12 -12.38
C GLY A 156 -7.20 7.59 -12.36
N LEU A 157 -8.38 6.99 -12.24
CA LEU A 157 -8.50 5.53 -12.08
C LEU A 157 -8.03 4.74 -13.30
N ARG A 158 -7.97 5.36 -14.49
CA ARG A 158 -7.45 4.71 -15.70
C ARG A 158 -6.01 4.24 -15.51
N ASP A 159 -5.14 5.11 -15.01
CA ASP A 159 -3.71 4.79 -14.85
C ASP A 159 -3.47 3.91 -13.62
N VAL A 160 -4.34 3.99 -12.60
CA VAL A 160 -4.36 3.01 -11.50
C VAL A 160 -4.65 1.61 -12.04
N GLU A 161 -5.69 1.44 -12.86
CA GLU A 161 -6.04 0.16 -13.47
C GLU A 161 -4.98 -0.34 -14.45
N ARG A 162 -4.36 0.57 -15.23
CA ARG A 162 -3.28 0.22 -16.14
C ARG A 162 -2.05 -0.26 -15.38
N LEU A 163 -1.57 0.52 -14.40
CA LEU A 163 -0.39 0.14 -13.61
C LEU A 163 -0.62 -1.15 -12.83
N ALA A 164 -1.79 -1.34 -12.22
CA ALA A 164 -2.10 -2.57 -11.48
C ALA A 164 -1.97 -3.81 -12.36
N ARG A 165 -2.42 -3.72 -13.62
CA ARG A 165 -2.30 -4.78 -14.61
C ARG A 165 -0.86 -4.98 -15.07
N ASP A 166 -0.20 -3.90 -15.44
CA ASP A 166 1.12 -3.96 -16.08
C ASP A 166 2.21 -4.39 -15.07
N ALA A 167 2.11 -3.98 -13.81
CA ALA A 167 3.01 -4.39 -12.73
C ALA A 167 2.59 -5.71 -12.02
N ASP A 168 1.40 -6.24 -12.33
CA ASP A 168 0.80 -7.41 -11.68
C ASP A 168 0.72 -7.25 -10.14
N VAL A 169 0.00 -6.22 -9.72
CA VAL A 169 -0.21 -5.83 -8.31
C VAL A 169 -1.67 -5.47 -8.05
N SER A 170 -2.04 -5.35 -6.77
CA SER A 170 -3.40 -4.88 -6.42
C SER A 170 -3.63 -3.42 -6.83
N LEU A 171 -4.90 -3.07 -7.11
CA LEU A 171 -5.31 -1.68 -7.38
C LEU A 171 -4.94 -0.72 -6.25
N GLU A 172 -5.04 -1.16 -4.99
CA GLU A 172 -4.64 -0.35 -3.83
C GLU A 172 -3.12 -0.11 -3.84
N ALA A 173 -2.30 -1.12 -4.16
CA ALA A 173 -0.85 -0.96 -4.26
C ALA A 173 -0.46 0.01 -5.40
N ALA A 174 -1.04 -0.16 -6.59
CA ALA A 174 -0.83 0.74 -7.72
C ALA A 174 -1.23 2.18 -7.39
N ALA A 175 -2.43 2.38 -6.81
CA ALA A 175 -2.89 3.71 -6.44
C ALA A 175 -2.00 4.36 -5.36
N ASN A 176 -1.58 3.59 -4.34
CA ASN A 176 -0.67 4.08 -3.30
C ASN A 176 0.70 4.46 -3.88
N ARG A 177 1.23 3.70 -4.85
CA ARG A 177 2.48 4.07 -5.50
C ARG A 177 2.34 5.33 -6.35
N LEU A 178 1.27 5.43 -7.16
CA LEU A 178 1.04 6.64 -7.97
C LEU A 178 0.85 7.90 -7.12
N ILE A 179 0.13 7.81 -5.99
CA ILE A 179 -0.03 8.97 -5.08
C ILE A 179 1.29 9.33 -4.39
N GLU A 180 2.12 8.35 -4.02
CA GLU A 180 3.42 8.58 -3.39
C GLU A 180 4.39 9.32 -4.33
N LEU A 181 4.38 8.94 -5.61
CA LEU A 181 5.25 9.50 -6.64
C LEU A 181 4.72 10.79 -7.27
N ALA A 182 3.48 11.20 -6.95
CA ALA A 182 2.84 12.34 -7.58
C ALA A 182 3.59 13.66 -7.29
N ASP A 183 3.88 14.39 -8.36
CA ASP A 183 4.38 15.78 -8.29
C ASP A 183 3.23 16.79 -8.14
N ALA A 184 2.03 16.45 -8.63
CA ALA A 184 0.85 17.29 -8.50
C ALA A 184 0.07 16.99 -7.21
N PRO A 185 -0.65 17.98 -6.66
CA PRO A 185 -1.65 17.78 -5.62
C PRO A 185 -2.69 16.72 -5.98
N ALA A 186 -2.80 15.67 -5.17
CA ALA A 186 -3.74 14.59 -5.39
C ALA A 186 -4.12 13.89 -4.07
N VAL A 187 -5.22 13.14 -4.12
CA VAL A 187 -5.77 12.37 -3.00
C VAL A 187 -6.23 11.01 -3.49
N LEU A 188 -5.85 9.95 -2.78
CA LEU A 188 -6.41 8.62 -2.89
C LEU A 188 -7.37 8.38 -1.70
N LEU A 189 -8.58 7.93 -2.00
CA LEU A 189 -9.55 7.51 -1.01
C LEU A 189 -9.94 6.06 -1.25
N VAL A 190 -9.92 5.25 -0.19
CA VAL A 190 -10.48 3.89 -0.22
C VAL A 190 -11.63 3.84 0.77
N PHE A 191 -12.79 3.43 0.27
CA PHE A 191 -14.01 3.30 1.04
C PHE A 191 -14.43 1.84 1.16
N ARG A 192 -15.09 1.52 2.26
CA ARG A 192 -15.79 0.26 2.49
C ARG A 192 -17.20 0.53 2.96
N TRP A 193 -18.14 -0.31 2.57
CA TRP A 193 -19.46 -0.34 3.19
C TRP A 193 -19.34 -0.96 4.59
N GLY A 194 -19.95 -0.31 5.59
CA GLY A 194 -20.01 -0.89 6.93
C GLY A 194 -20.35 0.09 8.05
N HIS A 195 -20.30 -0.44 9.27
CA HIS A 195 -20.45 0.34 10.50
C HIS A 195 -19.14 1.04 10.91
N LYS A 196 -19.26 2.05 11.79
CA LYS A 196 -18.10 2.64 12.49
C LYS A 196 -17.96 2.01 13.89
N PRO A 197 -16.79 2.10 14.55
CA PRO A 197 -16.61 1.54 15.89
C PRO A 197 -17.62 2.03 16.94
N ALA A 198 -18.10 3.28 16.80
CA ALA A 198 -19.11 3.85 17.67
C ALA A 198 -20.50 3.21 17.55
N ASP A 199 -20.77 2.44 16.49
CA ASP A 199 -22.05 1.74 16.28
C ASP A 199 -22.09 0.41 17.08
N ARG A 200 -20.92 -0.11 17.50
CA ARG A 200 -20.80 -1.41 18.20
C ARG A 200 -21.70 -1.57 19.43
N PRO A 201 -21.85 -0.57 20.32
CA PRO A 201 -22.73 -0.71 21.48
C PRO A 201 -24.20 -0.90 21.09
N ALA A 202 -24.69 -0.18 20.08
CA ALA A 202 -26.05 -0.29 19.57
C ALA A 202 -26.30 -1.65 18.91
N LEU A 203 -25.38 -2.09 18.05
CA LEU A 203 -25.45 -3.41 17.41
C LEU A 203 -25.46 -4.57 18.44
N ARG A 204 -24.70 -4.45 19.54
CA ARG A 204 -24.71 -5.45 20.64
C ARG A 204 -26.05 -5.51 21.38
N ARG A 205 -26.83 -4.42 21.36
CA ARG A 205 -28.18 -4.38 21.92
C ARG A 205 -29.24 -4.87 20.92
N GLY A 206 -28.84 -5.28 19.71
CA GLY A 206 -29.74 -5.69 18.65
C GLY A 206 -30.45 -4.52 17.97
N GLU A 207 -29.94 -3.29 18.12
CA GLU A 207 -30.48 -2.13 17.39
C GLU A 207 -30.12 -2.22 15.91
N ASP A 208 -31.07 -1.87 15.05
CA ASP A 208 -30.84 -1.74 13.62
C ASP A 208 -30.15 -0.40 13.33
N VAL A 209 -28.86 -0.46 13.02
CA VAL A 209 -28.05 0.71 12.69
C VAL A 209 -27.67 0.61 11.21
N ALA A 210 -28.16 1.52 10.38
CA ALA A 210 -27.84 1.48 8.95
C ALA A 210 -26.32 1.60 8.68
N GLU A 211 -25.80 0.70 7.86
CA GLU A 211 -24.45 0.79 7.30
C GLU A 211 -24.33 1.96 6.31
N ARG A 212 -23.09 2.44 6.11
CA ARG A 212 -22.80 3.51 5.15
C ARG A 212 -21.49 3.24 4.43
N LEU A 213 -21.28 3.91 3.30
CA LEU A 213 -19.97 3.95 2.66
C LEU A 213 -19.02 4.82 3.49
N ARG A 214 -17.95 4.22 4.03
CA ARG A 214 -17.05 4.84 4.99
C ARG A 214 -15.60 4.79 4.52
N VAL A 215 -14.88 5.87 4.78
CA VAL A 215 -13.44 5.96 4.52
C VAL A 215 -12.71 4.87 5.31
N ARG A 216 -12.06 3.94 4.62
CA ARG A 216 -11.14 2.95 5.21
C ARG A 216 -9.80 3.60 5.49
N TYR A 217 -9.27 4.32 4.50
CA TYR A 217 -8.10 5.19 4.63
C TYR A 217 -8.07 6.23 3.51
N CYS A 218 -7.27 7.27 3.72
CA CYS A 218 -7.04 8.36 2.79
C CYS A 218 -5.55 8.67 2.77
N VAL A 219 -4.99 8.88 1.58
CA VAL A 219 -3.60 9.33 1.39
C VAL A 219 -3.63 10.56 0.49
N SER A 220 -2.91 11.61 0.87
CA SER A 220 -2.79 12.83 0.07
C SER A 220 -1.33 13.16 -0.19
N ARG A 221 -1.06 13.71 -1.37
CA ARG A 221 0.26 14.20 -1.75
C ARG A 221 0.21 15.66 -2.14
N ASN A 222 1.23 16.42 -1.75
CA ASN A 222 1.37 17.85 -2.00
C ASN A 222 0.15 18.69 -1.57
N LEU A 223 -0.54 18.22 -0.52
CA LEU A 223 -1.75 18.81 0.05
C LEU A 223 -1.75 18.66 1.57
N ARG A 224 -2.25 19.68 2.28
CA ARG A 224 -2.58 19.58 3.70
C ARG A 224 -4.03 19.16 3.83
N LEU A 225 -4.28 17.86 3.72
CA LEU A 225 -5.60 17.27 3.86
C LEU A 225 -5.57 16.18 4.92
N PHE A 226 -6.52 16.22 5.84
CA PHE A 226 -6.76 15.14 6.78
C PHE A 226 -8.22 14.69 6.67
N LEU A 227 -8.42 13.41 6.34
CA LEU A 227 -9.74 12.79 6.26
C LEU A 227 -9.77 11.59 7.20
N PRO A 228 -10.54 11.63 8.31
CA PRO A 228 -10.49 10.59 9.32
C PRO A 228 -11.11 9.27 8.82
N LYS A 229 -10.54 8.15 9.28
CA LYS A 229 -11.11 6.82 9.11
C LYS A 229 -12.55 6.80 9.64
N TYR A 230 -13.42 6.03 8.97
CA TYR A 230 -14.85 5.86 9.24
C TYR A 230 -15.76 7.06 8.96
N LYS A 231 -15.23 8.19 8.46
CA LYS A 231 -16.05 9.27 7.92
C LYS A 231 -16.93 8.72 6.79
N SER A 232 -18.23 9.00 6.84
CA SER A 232 -19.17 8.54 5.81
C SER A 232 -19.17 9.49 4.62
N ALA A 233 -19.27 8.94 3.41
CA ALA A 233 -19.69 9.70 2.24
C ALA A 233 -21.19 10.03 2.33
N ASP A 234 -21.59 11.14 1.72
CA ASP A 234 -23.00 11.53 1.64
C ASP A 234 -23.73 10.64 0.62
N ASN A 235 -25.03 10.39 0.82
CA ASN A 235 -25.79 9.40 0.06
C ASN A 235 -25.92 9.74 -1.43
N ASP A 236 -25.87 11.01 -1.77
CA ASP A 236 -25.93 11.56 -3.13
C ASP A 236 -24.54 11.77 -3.76
N SER A 237 -23.46 11.53 -3.01
CA SER A 237 -22.08 11.72 -3.50
C SER A 237 -21.70 10.77 -4.64
N VAL A 238 -20.73 11.17 -5.46
CA VAL A 238 -20.15 10.29 -6.52
C VAL A 238 -19.60 8.99 -5.96
N PHE A 239 -19.16 8.97 -4.70
CA PHE A 239 -18.64 7.77 -4.05
C PHE A 239 -19.73 6.70 -3.87
N VAL A 240 -20.93 7.12 -3.46
CA VAL A 240 -22.08 6.20 -3.30
C VAL A 240 -22.63 5.82 -4.66
N GLN A 241 -22.73 6.76 -5.60
CA GLN A 241 -23.14 6.46 -6.99
C GLN A 241 -22.22 5.44 -7.65
N ALA A 242 -20.91 5.46 -7.35
CA ALA A 242 -19.94 4.51 -7.87
C ALA A 242 -20.17 3.06 -7.41
N LEU A 243 -20.90 2.82 -6.31
CA LEU A 243 -21.30 1.48 -5.88
C LEU A 243 -22.32 0.84 -6.81
N GLU A 244 -23.13 1.64 -7.51
CA GLU A 244 -24.23 1.17 -8.34
C GLU A 244 -23.85 1.10 -9.83
N SER A 245 -22.58 1.41 -10.17
CA SER A 245 -22.12 1.45 -11.55
C SER A 245 -20.82 0.67 -11.78
N PRO A 246 -20.71 -0.12 -12.85
CA PRO A 246 -19.43 -0.74 -13.23
C PRO A 246 -18.46 0.26 -13.90
N ARG A 247 -18.91 1.48 -14.18
CA ARG A 247 -18.12 2.52 -14.85
C ARG A 247 -17.58 3.53 -13.84
N VAL A 248 -16.46 4.16 -14.20
CA VAL A 248 -15.91 5.28 -13.44
C VAL A 248 -16.91 6.43 -13.42
N GLN A 249 -17.37 6.78 -12.23
CA GLN A 249 -18.18 7.95 -11.95
C GLN A 249 -17.28 9.18 -11.75
N ARG A 250 -17.76 10.35 -12.15
CA ARG A 250 -17.01 11.60 -12.09
C ARG A 250 -17.90 12.72 -11.59
N SER A 251 -17.32 13.58 -10.75
CA SER A 251 -18.02 14.73 -10.18
C SER A 251 -17.01 15.81 -9.75
N VAL A 252 -17.51 17.02 -9.54
CA VAL A 252 -16.78 18.09 -8.86
C VAL A 252 -17.51 18.35 -7.55
N GLU A 253 -16.97 17.82 -6.45
CA GLU A 253 -17.64 17.86 -5.15
C GLU A 253 -16.62 17.84 -3.99
N PRO A 254 -17.02 18.27 -2.78
CA PRO A 254 -16.14 18.18 -1.63
C PRO A 254 -15.89 16.72 -1.21
N LEU A 255 -14.71 16.47 -0.63
CA LEU A 255 -14.44 15.19 0.02
C LEU A 255 -15.26 15.07 1.32
N PRO A 256 -15.51 13.85 1.84
CA PRO A 256 -16.43 13.64 2.96
C PRO A 256 -16.18 14.55 4.18
N GLY A 257 -17.11 15.44 4.47
CA GLY A 257 -17.03 16.42 5.57
C GLY A 257 -16.05 17.58 5.37
N GLY A 258 -15.55 17.78 4.16
CA GLY A 258 -14.90 19.02 3.74
C GLY A 258 -15.88 19.94 3.02
N SER A 259 -15.40 21.12 2.64
CA SER A 259 -16.15 22.11 1.84
C SER A 259 -15.46 22.46 0.52
N THR A 260 -14.14 22.30 0.43
CA THR A 260 -13.37 22.57 -0.79
C THR A 260 -13.67 21.50 -1.84
N PRO A 261 -14.07 21.88 -3.07
CA PRO A 261 -14.37 20.93 -4.13
C PRO A 261 -13.10 20.32 -4.73
N PHE A 262 -13.22 19.07 -5.16
CA PHE A 262 -12.21 18.32 -5.91
C PHE A 262 -12.81 17.76 -7.18
N ARG A 263 -11.99 17.58 -8.22
CA ARG A 263 -12.34 16.72 -9.36
C ARG A 263 -12.16 15.28 -8.91
N VAL A 264 -13.26 14.55 -8.76
CA VAL A 264 -13.27 13.18 -8.23
C VAL A 264 -13.54 12.18 -9.35
N GLN A 265 -12.79 11.08 -9.37
CA GLN A 265 -13.12 9.86 -10.09
C GLN A 265 -13.31 8.72 -9.08
N ALA A 266 -14.44 8.02 -9.13
CA ALA A 266 -14.74 6.91 -8.21
C ALA A 266 -15.27 5.69 -8.98
N LYS A 267 -14.88 4.49 -8.56
CA LYS A 267 -15.39 3.23 -9.12
C LYS A 267 -15.43 2.16 -8.04
N GLN A 268 -16.43 1.28 -8.11
CA GLN A 268 -16.46 0.09 -7.27
C GLN A 268 -15.43 -0.95 -7.72
N TYR A 269 -14.77 -1.56 -6.74
CA TYR A 269 -13.86 -2.67 -6.92
C TYR A 269 -14.15 -3.72 -5.86
N PRO A 270 -15.23 -4.51 -6.04
CA PRO A 270 -15.63 -5.51 -5.06
C PRO A 270 -14.49 -6.47 -4.76
N TRP A 271 -14.39 -6.90 -3.51
CA TRP A 271 -13.45 -7.94 -3.11
C TRP A 271 -14.21 -8.93 -2.25
N TRP A 272 -14.47 -10.13 -2.80
CA TRP A 272 -15.44 -11.08 -2.24
C TRP A 272 -16.79 -10.38 -2.03
N ASP A 273 -17.36 -10.48 -0.83
CA ASP A 273 -18.64 -9.87 -0.47
C ASP A 273 -18.50 -8.40 -0.03
N GLU A 274 -17.29 -7.84 0.00
CA GLU A 274 -17.08 -6.46 0.44
C GLU A 274 -17.38 -5.45 -0.69
N ARG A 275 -18.38 -4.59 -0.44
CA ARG A 275 -18.65 -3.40 -1.24
C ARG A 275 -17.57 -2.35 -0.97
N ARG A 276 -16.64 -2.19 -1.91
CA ARG A 276 -15.50 -1.28 -1.83
C ARG A 276 -15.48 -0.30 -3.01
N VAL A 277 -15.14 0.96 -2.72
CA VAL A 277 -14.91 2.01 -3.73
C VAL A 277 -13.50 2.55 -3.59
N ILE A 278 -12.80 2.67 -4.71
CA ILE A 278 -11.54 3.41 -4.78
C ILE A 278 -11.82 4.69 -5.56
N ALA A 279 -11.36 5.81 -5.02
CA ALA A 279 -11.49 7.11 -5.64
C ALA A 279 -10.17 7.87 -5.66
N VAL A 280 -9.98 8.62 -6.73
CA VAL A 280 -8.87 9.57 -6.89
C VAL A 280 -9.47 10.96 -7.00
N ALA A 281 -8.89 11.92 -6.31
CA ALA A 281 -9.34 13.30 -6.32
C ALA A 281 -8.17 14.27 -6.53
N THR A 282 -8.36 15.28 -7.36
CA THR A 282 -7.40 16.38 -7.55
C THR A 282 -8.06 17.72 -7.26
N PRO A 283 -7.35 18.72 -6.73
CA PRO A 283 -7.94 20.03 -6.50
C PRO A 283 -8.52 20.62 -7.79
N VAL A 284 -9.62 21.35 -7.65
CA VAL A 284 -10.06 22.26 -8.70
C VAL A 284 -9.07 23.42 -8.71
N VAL A 285 -8.20 23.44 -9.72
CA VAL A 285 -7.36 24.60 -10.01
C VAL A 285 -8.22 25.54 -10.85
N ASP A 286 -8.38 26.77 -10.36
CA ASP A 286 -8.96 27.91 -11.09
C ASP A 286 -8.03 28.34 -12.24
#